data_AF-A0A662IHI8-F1
#
_entry.id   AF-A0A662IHI8-F1
#
_cell.length_a   1.000
_cell.length_b   1.000
_cell.length_c   1.000
_cell.angle_alpha   90.00
_cell.angle_beta   90.00
_cell.angle_gamma   90.00
#
_symmetry.space_group_name_H-M   'P 1'
#
loop_
_entity.id
_entity.type
_entity.pdbx_description
1 polymer ?
#
loop_
_entity_poly.entity_id
_entity_poly.type
_entity_poly.pdbx_seq_one_letter_code
_entity_poly.pdbx_strand_id
1 'polypeptide(L)'
;VGVAAIRRAVEEADVVVIDEIGPMELYSEEFKAAVAEALDSPKPVVATIHVRASRYPFGRAVLSRGDCTLLRLTLDNRSSAPLRIVEAVLRALGHR
;
A
#
# COMPACT_ATOMS: atom_id res chain seq x y z
N VAL A 1 11.32 -12.92 -2.82
CA VAL A 1 11.05 -12.02 -3.97
C VAL A 1 10.29 -10.78 -3.53
N GLY A 2 9.07 -10.89 -2.98
CA GLY A 2 8.27 -9.73 -2.54
C GLY A 2 8.97 -8.78 -1.56
N VAL A 3 9.50 -9.30 -0.44
CA VAL A 3 10.24 -8.51 0.57
C VAL A 3 11.38 -7.69 -0.05
N ALA A 4 12.25 -8.33 -0.82
CA ALA A 4 13.38 -7.66 -1.48
C ALA A 4 12.92 -6.62 -2.51
N ALA A 5 11.82 -6.87 -3.22
CA ALA A 5 11.27 -5.91 -4.18
C ALA A 5 10.72 -4.66 -3.48
N ILE A 6 10.03 -4.82 -2.33
CA ILE A 6 9.55 -3.70 -1.52
C ILE A 6 10.72 -2.85 -1.04
N ARG A 7 11.74 -3.47 -0.44
CA ARG A 7 12.92 -2.75 0.06
C ARG A 7 13.67 -2.01 -1.03
N ARG A 8 13.89 -2.66 -2.18
CA ARG A 8 14.50 -2.00 -3.34
C ARG A 8 13.66 -0.82 -3.84
N ALA A 9 12.32 -0.93 -3.87
CA ALA A 9 11.47 0.19 -4.25
C ALA A 9 11.58 1.36 -3.24
N VAL A 10 11.63 1.04 -1.93
CA VAL A 10 11.87 2.04 -0.87
C VAL A 10 13.20 2.75 -1.06
N GLU A 11 14.23 2.08 -1.56
CA GLU A 11 15.54 2.69 -1.83
C GLU A 11 15.56 3.47 -3.15
N GLU A 12 15.08 2.87 -4.25
CA GLU A 12 15.41 3.31 -5.61
C GLU A 12 14.26 3.95 -6.38
N ALA A 13 12.99 3.62 -6.08
CA ALA A 13 11.85 4.05 -6.90
C ALA A 13 11.24 5.38 -6.43
N ASP A 14 10.55 6.11 -7.30
CA ASP A 14 9.79 7.31 -6.91
C ASP A 14 8.50 6.96 -6.15
N VAL A 15 7.92 5.79 -6.44
CA VAL A 15 6.65 5.30 -5.88
C VAL A 15 6.77 3.82 -5.55
N VAL A 16 6.25 3.41 -4.39
CA VAL A 16 6.20 2.00 -3.99
C VAL A 16 4.81 1.44 -4.27
N VAL A 17 4.72 0.32 -4.99
CA VAL A 17 3.45 -0.37 -5.27
C VAL A 17 3.47 -1.75 -4.64
N ILE A 18 2.44 -2.08 -3.86
CA ILE A 18 2.30 -3.37 -3.16
C ILE A 18 0.95 -3.99 -3.52
N ASP A 19 0.98 -5.10 -4.25
CA ASP A 19 -0.20 -5.91 -4.60
C ASP A 19 0.08 -7.38 -4.23
N GLU A 20 -0.47 -7.96 -3.17
CA GLU A 20 -1.41 -7.42 -2.16
C GLU A 20 -0.89 -7.54 -0.72
N ILE A 21 -1.49 -6.79 0.22
CA ILE A 21 -1.42 -7.07 1.66
C ILE A 21 -2.58 -8.01 2.01
N GLY A 22 -2.35 -9.31 1.80
CA GLY A 22 -3.35 -10.36 1.92
C GLY A 22 -3.12 -11.28 3.13
N PRO A 23 -4.12 -12.11 3.50
CA PRO A 23 -4.00 -13.04 4.62
C PRO A 23 -2.80 -13.98 4.52
N MET A 24 -2.39 -14.38 3.31
CA MET A 24 -1.28 -15.29 3.10
C MET A 24 0.05 -14.63 3.43
N GLU A 25 0.23 -13.38 3.02
CA GLU A 25 1.45 -12.61 3.23
C GLU A 25 1.63 -12.21 4.69
N LEU A 26 0.53 -12.03 5.44
CA LEU A 26 0.55 -11.64 6.85
C LEU A 26 1.13 -12.70 7.81
N TYR A 27 1.37 -13.93 7.34
CA TYR A 27 2.12 -14.95 8.09
C TYR A 27 3.63 -14.75 8.05
N SER A 28 4.15 -13.88 7.18
CA SER A 28 5.57 -13.56 7.10
C SER A 28 5.89 -12.30 7.92
N GLU A 29 6.72 -12.43 8.96
CA GLU A 29 7.22 -11.28 9.73
C GLU A 29 8.08 -10.35 8.86
N GLU A 30 8.89 -10.91 7.95
CA GLU A 30 9.72 -10.15 7.04
C GLU A 30 8.89 -9.32 6.05
N PHE A 31 7.76 -9.88 5.57
CA PHE A 31 6.84 -9.14 4.73
C PHE A 31 6.19 -8.00 5.50
N LYS A 32 5.71 -8.26 6.72
CA LYS A 32 5.13 -7.21 7.58
C LYS A 32 6.13 -6.09 7.87
N ALA A 33 7.39 -6.43 8.13
CA ALA A 33 8.46 -5.46 8.34
C ALA A 33 8.70 -4.62 7.07
N ALA A 34 8.82 -5.26 5.90
CA ALA A 34 9.02 -4.53 4.64
C ALA A 34 7.84 -3.61 4.29
N VAL A 35 6.60 -4.05 4.53
CA VAL A 35 5.40 -3.20 4.34
C VAL A 35 5.42 -2.00 5.30
N ALA A 36 5.79 -2.22 6.57
CA ALA A 36 5.92 -1.13 7.54
C ALA A 36 7.02 -0.14 7.11
N GLU A 37 8.20 -0.63 6.72
CA GLU A 37 9.31 0.16 6.18
C GLU A 37 8.85 1.01 4.98
N ALA A 38 8.05 0.45 4.07
CA ALA A 38 7.51 1.20 2.94
C ALA A 38 6.52 2.29 3.37
N LEU A 39 5.57 1.96 4.24
CA LEU A 39 4.56 2.90 4.73
C LEU A 39 5.14 4.03 5.59
N ASP A 40 6.26 3.78 6.28
CA ASP A 40 6.96 4.79 7.09
C ASP A 40 8.02 5.58 6.29
N SER A 41 8.23 5.23 5.02
CA SER A 41 9.14 5.95 4.13
C SER A 41 8.52 7.29 3.66
N PRO A 42 9.34 8.26 3.22
CA PRO A 42 8.82 9.51 2.65
C PRO A 42 8.23 9.33 1.24
N LYS A 43 8.28 8.12 0.67
CA LYS A 43 7.83 7.85 -0.70
C LYS A 43 6.33 7.60 -0.73
N PRO A 44 5.60 8.07 -1.77
CA PRO A 44 4.21 7.68 -1.97
C PRO A 44 4.08 6.17 -2.09
N VAL A 45 3.13 5.59 -1.36
CA VAL A 45 2.82 4.15 -1.41
C VAL A 45 1.41 3.94 -1.95
N VAL A 46 1.29 3.06 -2.94
CA VAL A 46 0.01 2.52 -3.40
C VAL A 46 -0.04 1.05 -3.04
N ALA A 47 -0.97 0.68 -2.16
CA ALA A 47 -1.12 -0.70 -1.74
C ALA A 47 -2.57 -1.18 -1.87
N THR A 48 -2.75 -2.43 -2.30
CA THR A 48 -4.02 -3.13 -2.15
C THR A 48 -4.00 -3.89 -0.82
N ILE A 49 -5.12 -3.84 -0.10
CA ILE A 49 -5.28 -4.58 1.16
C ILE A 49 -6.55 -5.41 1.07
N HIS A 50 -6.40 -6.72 1.20
CA HIS A 50 -7.52 -7.64 1.09
C HIS A 50 -8.50 -7.40 2.25
N VAL A 51 -9.82 -7.43 2.00
CA VAL A 51 -10.85 -7.13 3.02
C VAL A 51 -10.74 -7.98 4.30
N ARG A 52 -10.23 -9.22 4.16
CA ARG A 52 -9.99 -10.16 5.27
C ARG A 52 -8.74 -9.84 6.09
N ALA A 53 -7.85 -8.96 5.64
CA ALA A 53 -6.68 -8.52 6.40
C ALA A 53 -7.07 -7.87 7.74
N SER A 54 -8.25 -7.27 7.82
CA SER A 54 -8.85 -6.74 9.07
C SER A 54 -8.99 -7.77 10.20
N ARG A 55 -8.97 -9.08 9.89
CA ARG A 55 -8.99 -10.14 10.90
C ARG A 55 -7.66 -10.28 11.64
N TYR A 56 -6.58 -9.76 11.05
CA TYR A 56 -5.21 -9.86 11.57
C TYR A 56 -4.80 -8.54 12.24
N PRO A 57 -4.04 -8.57 13.35
CA PRO A 57 -3.59 -7.36 14.02
C PRO A 57 -2.85 -6.38 13.11
N PHE A 58 -1.93 -6.87 12.28
CA PHE A 58 -1.18 -6.04 11.35
C PHE A 58 -2.08 -5.36 10.30
N GLY A 59 -3.02 -6.11 9.71
CA GLY A 59 -3.96 -5.54 8.74
C GLY A 59 -4.85 -4.46 9.36
N ARG A 60 -5.27 -4.62 10.63
CA ARG A 60 -5.97 -3.54 11.37
C ARG A 60 -5.09 -2.33 11.59
N ALA A 61 -3.83 -2.52 11.94
CA ALA A 61 -2.88 -1.42 12.14
C ALA A 61 -2.72 -0.60 10.84
N VAL A 62 -2.51 -1.27 9.70
CA VAL A 62 -2.45 -0.62 8.38
C VAL A 62 -3.73 0.15 8.07
N LEU A 63 -4.91 -0.45 8.31
CA LEU A 63 -6.20 0.22 8.08
C LEU A 63 -6.50 1.37 9.07
N SER A 64 -5.83 1.44 10.21
CA SER A 64 -6.02 2.50 11.21
C SER A 64 -5.09 3.69 11.02
N ARG A 65 -4.18 3.64 10.04
CA ARG A 65 -3.24 4.70 9.73
C ARG A 65 -3.97 5.99 9.33
N GLY A 66 -3.68 7.08 10.04
CA GLY A 66 -4.26 8.40 9.77
C GLY A 66 -3.58 9.18 8.64
N ASP A 67 -2.42 8.72 8.18
CA ASP A 67 -1.64 9.29 7.08
C ASP A 67 -1.93 8.63 5.72
N CYS A 68 -2.89 7.71 5.67
CA CYS A 68 -3.27 7.00 4.47
C CYS A 68 -4.67 7.40 3.98
N THR A 69 -4.84 7.48 2.66
CA THR A 69 -6.19 7.59 2.05
C THR A 69 -6.71 6.19 1.74
N LEU A 70 -7.77 5.77 2.41
CA LEU A 70 -8.42 4.48 2.15
C LEU A 70 -9.49 4.59 1.07
N LEU A 71 -9.26 3.92 -0.07
CA LEU A 71 -10.25 3.78 -1.14
C LEU A 71 -10.87 2.37 -1.10
N ARG A 72 -12.10 2.26 -0.60
CA ARG A 72 -12.87 1.00 -0.72
C ARG A 72 -13.32 0.80 -2.15
N LEU A 73 -12.72 -0.16 -2.84
CA LEU A 73 -13.13 -0.57 -4.19
C LEU A 73 -14.50 -1.26 -4.18
N THR A 74 -15.36 -0.86 -5.10
CA THR A 74 -16.67 -1.45 -5.40
C THR A 74 -16.78 -1.64 -6.91
N LEU A 75 -17.78 -2.40 -7.37
CA LEU A 75 -18.01 -2.54 -8.82
C LEU A 75 -18.31 -1.19 -9.49
N ASP A 76 -19.01 -0.29 -8.79
CA ASP A 76 -19.39 1.02 -9.31
C ASP A 76 -18.20 1.96 -9.49
N ASN A 77 -17.21 1.90 -8.59
CA ASN A 77 -16.07 2.81 -8.62
C ASN A 77 -14.83 2.24 -9.32
N ARG A 78 -14.83 0.95 -9.70
CA ARG A 78 -13.68 0.23 -10.28
C ARG A 78 -13.03 0.96 -11.46
N SER A 79 -13.84 1.57 -12.33
CA SER A 79 -13.35 2.24 -13.54
C SER A 79 -12.77 3.63 -13.25
N SER A 80 -13.22 4.27 -12.18
CA SER A 80 -12.73 5.60 -11.76
C SER A 80 -11.53 5.54 -10.82
N ALA A 81 -11.36 4.43 -10.09
CA ALA A 81 -10.32 4.27 -9.08
C ALA A 81 -8.90 4.49 -9.62
N PRO A 82 -8.50 3.96 -10.80
CA PRO A 82 -7.14 4.16 -11.32
C PRO A 82 -6.79 5.64 -11.51
N LEU A 83 -7.69 6.43 -12.10
CA LEU A 83 -7.46 7.87 -12.30
C LEU A 83 -7.28 8.61 -10.97
N ARG A 84 -8.14 8.32 -9.99
CA ARG A 84 -8.04 8.91 -8.65
C ARG A 84 -6.72 8.58 -7.95
N ILE A 85 -6.22 7.35 -8.13
CA ILE A 85 -4.95 6.90 -7.57
C ILE A 85 -3.79 7.65 -8.25
N VAL A 86 -3.78 7.71 -9.59
CA VAL A 86 -2.74 8.42 -10.34
C VAL A 86 -2.69 9.91 -9.96
N GLU A 87 -3.83 10.58 -9.86
CA GLU A 87 -3.90 11.98 -9.43
C GLU A 87 -3.32 12.18 -8.02
N ALA A 88 -3.61 11.27 -7.09
CA ALA A 88 -3.07 11.34 -5.73
C ALA A 88 -1.54 11.14 -5.71
N VAL A 89 -1.04 10.20 -6.50
CA VAL A 89 0.40 9.92 -6.62
C VAL A 89 1.14 11.11 -7.25
N LEU A 90 0.65 11.64 -8.37
CA LEU A 90 1.28 12.79 -9.03
C LEU A 90 1.34 14.01 -8.09
N ARG A 91 0.26 14.26 -7.35
CA ARG A 91 0.24 15.33 -6.33
C ARG A 91 1.28 15.09 -5.24
N ALA A 92 1.42 13.85 -4.76
CA ALA A 92 2.40 13.51 -3.72
C ALA A 92 3.85 13.65 -4.22
N LEU A 93 4.09 13.43 -5.52
CA LEU A 93 5.38 13.66 -6.17
C LEU A 93 5.65 15.15 -6.52
N GLY A 94 4.69 16.05 -6.27
CA GLY A 94 4.83 17.47 -6.61
C GLY A 94 4.59 17.80 -8.09
N HIS A 95 4.08 16.85 -8.88
CA HIS A 95 3.64 17.10 -10.25
C HIS A 95 2.24 17.73 -10.23
N ARG A 96 2.09 18.88 -10.92
CA ARG A 96 0.81 19.57 -11.13
C ARG A 96 0.14 19.09 -12.40
#